data_AF-A0AAE0TNU8-F1
#
_entry.id   AF-A0AAE0TNU8-F1
#
_cell.length_a   1.000
_cell.length_b   1.000
_cell.length_c   1.000
_cell.angle_alpha   90.00
_cell.angle_beta   90.00
_cell.angle_gamma   90.00
#
_symmetry.space_group_name_H-M   'P 1'
#
loop_
_entity.id
_entity.type
_entity.pdbx_description
1 polymer ?
#
loop_
_entity_poly.entity_id
_entity_poly.type
_entity_poly.pdbx_seq_one_letter_code
_entity_poly.pdbx_strand_id
1 'polypeptide(L)'
;MCKLVQYLQHVSVFVSVSTLTAISVERYMAICHPLTFRGTKFKTRLALIIIWIISLSAAVPELHIMVIRHDDVIPASLNPLLSSCIPGDANMELQYQITISVVFYIFPLSISAFAYIKIARCLWSSSEMVNLNMRGNSAITQLRARQRTAKMLIVVVIAFCLCYLPVYSLNIFRYVGLMRQIKNDDVLVVLTLTAHWLCYFNSAINPVIYNFMSGKFRSQFKAACSGCFRNRQPVNREEIQCDDFLVHKRSTYKSCKLRLLCRSSNQAINGQTGHTNMNHTTLTAV
;
A
#
# COMPACT_ATOMS: atom_id res chain seq x y z
N MET A 1 7.15 6.29 -25.21
CA MET A 1 7.13 5.41 -24.03
C MET A 1 8.20 5.76 -23.00
N CYS A 2 9.43 6.13 -23.40
CA CYS A 2 10.49 6.37 -22.41
C CYS A 2 10.11 7.32 -21.26
N LYS A 3 9.74 8.57 -21.57
CA LYS A 3 9.46 9.60 -20.55
C LYS A 3 8.37 9.16 -19.56
N LEU A 4 7.32 8.52 -20.09
CA LEU A 4 6.18 8.07 -19.29
C LEU A 4 6.56 6.94 -18.33
N VAL A 5 7.40 5.99 -18.75
CA VAL A 5 7.84 4.89 -17.89
C VAL A 5 8.66 5.42 -16.72
N GLN A 6 9.63 6.31 -16.98
CA GLN A 6 10.46 6.91 -15.93
C GLN A 6 9.61 7.75 -14.96
N TYR A 7 8.69 8.55 -15.50
CA TYR A 7 7.74 9.33 -14.71
C TYR A 7 6.89 8.45 -13.78
N LEU A 8 6.23 7.42 -14.33
CA LEU A 8 5.36 6.53 -13.55
C LEU A 8 6.14 5.73 -12.50
N GLN A 9 7.38 5.36 -12.82
CA GLN A 9 8.28 4.74 -11.86
C GLN A 9 8.53 5.66 -10.66
N HIS A 10 8.95 6.91 -10.88
CA HIS A 10 9.15 7.87 -9.80
C HIS A 10 7.87 8.15 -8.98
N VAL A 11 6.73 8.33 -9.64
CA VAL A 11 5.43 8.49 -8.95
C VAL A 11 5.16 7.31 -8.02
N SER A 12 5.36 6.07 -8.50
CA SER A 12 5.15 4.86 -7.70
C SER A 12 6.03 4.84 -6.44
N VAL A 13 7.31 5.21 -6.58
CA VAL A 13 8.25 5.29 -5.44
C VAL A 13 7.81 6.35 -4.44
N PHE A 14 7.50 7.56 -4.92
CA PHE A 14 7.11 8.69 -4.07
C PHE A 14 5.82 8.39 -3.30
N VAL A 15 4.81 7.81 -3.95
CA VAL A 15 3.57 7.41 -3.27
C VAL A 15 3.84 6.35 -2.23
N SER A 16 4.64 5.34 -2.57
CA SER A 16 4.97 4.23 -1.67
C SER A 16 5.66 4.71 -0.39
N VAL A 17 6.74 5.49 -0.53
CA VAL A 17 7.50 5.97 0.63
C VAL A 17 6.71 6.94 1.50
N SER A 18 6.00 7.90 0.90
CA SER A 18 5.16 8.84 1.64
C SER A 18 4.02 8.12 2.37
N THR A 19 3.45 7.08 1.76
CA THR A 19 2.43 6.24 2.40
C THR A 19 3.01 5.47 3.58
N LEU A 20 4.19 4.86 3.44
CA LEU A 20 4.86 4.15 4.53
C LEU A 20 5.15 5.08 5.70
N THR A 21 5.69 6.28 5.44
CA THR A 21 5.94 7.29 6.47
C THR A 21 4.66 7.72 7.17
N ALA A 22 3.58 7.97 6.42
CA ALA A 22 2.28 8.32 7.00
C ALA A 22 1.73 7.19 7.91
N ILE A 23 1.90 5.93 7.49
CA ILE A 23 1.53 4.77 8.31
C ILE A 23 2.42 4.71 9.57
N SER A 24 3.73 4.96 9.48
CA SER A 24 4.63 4.99 10.65
C SER A 24 4.17 6.02 11.69
N VAL A 25 3.80 7.24 11.24
CA VAL A 25 3.26 8.29 12.10
C VAL A 25 1.91 7.89 12.71
N GLU A 26 1.02 7.31 11.90
CA GLU A 26 -0.27 6.79 12.39
C GLU A 26 -0.05 5.75 13.50
N ARG A 27 0.88 4.82 13.31
CA ARG A 27 1.20 3.78 14.29
C ARG A 27 1.81 4.37 15.55
N TYR A 28 2.69 5.36 15.43
CA TYR A 28 3.23 6.08 16.58
C TYR A 28 2.11 6.71 17.42
N MET A 29 1.22 7.49 16.79
CA MET A 29 0.11 8.13 17.48
C MET A 29 -0.84 7.11 18.11
N ALA A 30 -1.17 6.03 17.39
CA ALA A 30 -2.05 5.00 17.89
C ALA A 30 -1.47 4.19 19.06
N ILE A 31 -0.15 3.99 19.11
CA ILE A 31 0.50 3.21 20.18
C ILE A 31 0.78 4.06 21.40
N CYS A 32 1.29 5.28 21.21
CA CYS A 32 1.79 6.11 22.30
C CYS A 32 0.80 7.15 22.82
N HIS A 33 -0.21 7.49 22.02
CA HIS A 33 -1.25 8.44 22.40
C HIS A 33 -2.66 7.86 22.16
N PRO A 34 -3.00 6.72 22.77
CA PRO A 34 -4.23 5.98 22.46
C PRO A 34 -5.52 6.75 22.75
N LEU A 35 -5.50 7.72 23.66
CA LEU A 35 -6.68 8.53 24.06
C LEU A 35 -6.91 9.74 23.14
N THR A 36 -5.86 10.30 22.55
CA THR A 36 -5.96 11.45 21.62
C THR A 36 -6.05 10.99 20.17
N PHE A 37 -5.58 9.77 19.87
CA PHE A 37 -5.66 9.21 18.53
C PHE A 37 -7.11 8.93 18.11
N ARG A 38 -7.65 9.81 17.25
CA ARG A 38 -8.92 9.62 16.54
C ARG A 38 -8.67 9.42 15.05
N GLY A 39 -8.28 8.20 14.68
CA GLY A 39 -8.22 7.79 13.28
C GLY A 39 -9.61 7.85 12.65
N THR A 40 -9.81 8.76 11.70
CA THR A 40 -11.07 8.85 10.94
C THR A 40 -10.80 8.50 9.48
N LYS A 41 -11.75 7.81 8.85
CA LYS A 41 -11.66 7.45 7.43
C LYS A 41 -11.44 8.68 6.54
N PHE A 42 -12.01 9.82 6.94
CA PHE A 42 -11.83 11.10 6.24
C PHE A 42 -10.37 11.56 6.28
N LYS A 43 -9.74 11.61 7.45
CA LYS A 43 -8.33 12.00 7.59
C LYS A 43 -7.40 11.07 6.80
N THR A 44 -7.63 9.76 6.84
CA THR A 44 -6.84 8.79 6.05
C THR A 44 -7.01 9.02 4.56
N ARG A 45 -8.25 9.21 4.08
CA ARG A 45 -8.52 9.48 2.66
C ARG A 45 -7.90 10.79 2.20
N LEU A 46 -8.02 11.84 3.01
CA LEU A 46 -7.41 13.15 2.73
C LEU A 46 -5.88 13.04 2.63
N ALA A 47 -5.24 12.34 3.58
CA ALA A 47 -3.81 12.11 3.54
C ALA A 47 -3.36 11.37 2.27
N LEU A 48 -4.10 10.33 1.84
CA LEU A 48 -3.80 9.62 0.59
C LEU A 48 -3.93 10.54 -0.63
N ILE A 49 -4.99 11.35 -0.72
CA ILE A 49 -5.16 12.31 -1.83
C ILE A 49 -3.99 13.29 -1.89
N ILE A 50 -3.59 13.84 -0.74
CA ILE A 50 -2.45 14.77 -0.65
C ILE A 50 -1.16 14.08 -1.11
N ILE A 51 -0.90 12.86 -0.64
CA ILE A 51 0.29 12.08 -1.06
C ILE A 51 0.32 11.91 -2.57
N TRP A 52 -0.79 11.47 -3.18
CA TRP A 52 -0.87 11.28 -4.63
C TRP A 52 -0.63 12.58 -5.41
N ILE A 53 -1.24 13.69 -5.00
CA ILE A 53 -1.04 14.99 -5.66
C ILE A 53 0.43 15.41 -5.57
N ILE A 54 1.03 15.33 -4.39
CA ILE A 54 2.44 15.70 -4.19
C ILE A 54 3.34 14.80 -5.04
N SER A 55 3.16 13.48 -5.02
CA SER A 55 3.97 12.55 -5.79
C SER A 55 3.84 12.73 -7.31
N LEU A 56 2.63 12.97 -7.82
CA LEU A 56 2.41 13.28 -9.23
C LEU A 56 3.11 14.57 -9.61
N SER A 57 2.93 15.64 -8.83
CA SER A 57 3.54 16.94 -9.10
C SER A 57 5.07 16.90 -9.03
N ALA A 58 5.64 16.21 -8.04
CA ALA A 58 7.07 16.13 -7.84
C ALA A 58 7.79 15.35 -8.96
N ALA A 59 7.10 14.41 -9.62
CA ALA A 59 7.67 13.64 -10.72
C ALA A 59 7.62 14.37 -12.07
N VAL A 60 6.84 15.46 -12.22
CA VAL A 60 6.67 16.17 -13.51
C VAL A 60 7.99 16.59 -14.17
N PRO A 61 9.01 17.11 -13.45
CA PRO A 61 10.27 17.52 -14.07
C PRO A 61 10.94 16.41 -14.89
N GLU A 62 10.74 15.14 -14.54
CA GLU A 62 11.23 13.96 -15.28
C GLU A 62 10.83 13.99 -16.76
N LEU A 63 9.59 14.42 -17.06
CA LEU A 63 9.07 14.46 -18.42
C LEU A 63 9.81 15.49 -19.29
N HIS A 64 10.36 16.53 -18.67
CA HIS A 64 11.13 17.57 -19.33
C HIS A 64 12.61 17.21 -19.44
N ILE A 65 13.19 16.65 -18.38
CA ILE A 65 14.62 16.30 -18.32
C ILE A 65 14.95 15.15 -19.27
N MET A 66 14.10 14.13 -19.35
CA MET A 66 14.36 12.98 -20.22
C MET A 66 14.08 13.31 -21.69
N VAL A 67 15.03 13.01 -22.57
CA VAL A 67 14.94 13.24 -24.02
C VAL A 67 15.28 11.95 -24.77
N ILE A 68 14.61 11.76 -25.92
CA ILE A 68 14.95 10.66 -26.84
C ILE A 68 16.09 11.15 -27.71
N ARG A 69 17.22 10.45 -27.69
CA ARG A 69 18.36 10.70 -28.57
C ARG A 69 18.49 9.57 -29.58
N HIS A 70 18.70 9.97 -30.82
CA HIS A 70 19.03 9.07 -31.92
C HIS A 70 20.55 9.04 -32.06
N ASP A 71 21.13 7.87 -32.31
CA ASP A 71 22.56 7.77 -32.60
C ASP A 71 22.83 8.33 -34.00
N ASP A 72 23.58 9.44 -34.08
CA ASP A 72 23.91 10.12 -35.34
C ASP A 72 24.79 9.28 -36.29
N VAL A 73 25.30 8.14 -35.82
CA VAL A 73 26.21 7.24 -36.54
C VAL A 73 25.44 6.26 -37.46
N ILE A 74 24.11 6.18 -37.33
CA ILE A 74 23.30 5.13 -37.94
C ILE A 74 22.45 5.70 -39.09
N PRO A 75 22.31 4.97 -40.22
CA PRO A 75 21.44 5.40 -41.32
C PRO A 75 20.01 5.66 -40.85
N ALA A 76 19.38 6.71 -41.39
CA ALA A 76 18.07 7.21 -40.98
C ALA A 76 16.93 6.17 -40.99
N SER A 77 17.08 5.08 -41.75
CA SER A 77 16.15 3.95 -41.80
C SER A 77 16.18 3.04 -40.57
N LEU A 78 17.28 3.04 -39.80
CA LEU A 78 17.46 2.19 -38.60
C LEU A 78 17.39 3.01 -37.29
N ASN A 79 17.35 4.35 -37.37
CA ASN A 79 17.19 5.28 -36.25
C ASN A 79 16.01 5.01 -35.29
N PRO A 80 14.82 4.55 -35.72
CA PRO A 80 13.75 4.24 -34.78
C PRO A 80 14.02 2.98 -33.94
N LEU A 81 14.93 2.09 -34.39
CA LEU A 81 15.29 0.85 -33.68
C LEU A 81 16.40 1.07 -32.64
N LEU A 82 17.24 2.10 -32.81
CA LEU A 82 18.36 2.44 -31.93
C LEU A 82 18.20 3.83 -31.30
N SER A 83 17.07 4.04 -30.63
CA SER A 83 16.80 5.28 -29.88
C SER A 83 17.05 5.06 -28.39
N SER A 84 17.98 5.82 -27.81
CA SER A 84 18.28 5.80 -26.38
C SER A 84 17.53 6.91 -25.66
N CYS A 85 17.22 6.69 -24.39
CA CYS A 85 16.56 7.69 -23.58
C CYS A 85 17.45 8.12 -22.43
N ILE A 86 17.88 9.37 -22.51
CA ILE A 86 18.92 9.94 -21.66
C ILE A 86 18.51 11.35 -21.21
N PRO A 87 19.04 11.83 -20.08
CA PRO A 87 18.83 13.21 -19.67
C PRO A 87 19.37 14.17 -20.72
N GLY A 88 18.58 15.18 -21.08
CA GLY A 88 18.97 16.22 -22.04
C GLY A 88 20.06 17.15 -21.50
N ASP A 89 20.03 17.41 -20.18
CA ASP A 89 21.01 18.19 -19.44
C ASP A 89 21.40 17.43 -18.15
N ALA A 90 22.69 17.13 -18.01
CA ALA A 90 23.23 16.39 -16.88
C ALA A 90 23.17 17.18 -15.56
N ASN A 91 23.25 18.51 -15.60
CA ASN A 91 23.19 19.35 -14.40
C ASN A 91 21.76 19.45 -13.87
N MET A 92 20.77 19.60 -14.76
CA MET A 92 19.36 19.60 -14.37
C MET A 92 18.94 18.25 -13.80
N GLU A 93 19.37 17.16 -14.44
CA GLU A 93 19.16 15.80 -13.93
C GLU A 93 19.79 15.62 -12.55
N LEU A 94 21.02 16.07 -12.36
CA LEU A 94 21.71 15.98 -11.07
C LEU A 94 20.96 16.74 -9.97
N GLN A 95 20.60 18.00 -10.21
CA GLN A 95 19.90 18.83 -9.23
C GLN A 95 18.56 18.19 -8.85
N TYR A 96 17.83 17.67 -9.83
CA TYR A 96 16.58 16.96 -9.62
C TYR A 96 16.79 15.68 -8.80
N GLN A 97 17.75 14.82 -9.18
CA GLN A 97 18.09 13.58 -8.47
C GLN A 97 18.48 13.82 -7.01
N ILE A 98 19.29 14.85 -6.73
CA ILE A 98 19.64 15.25 -5.36
C ILE A 98 18.38 15.68 -4.59
N THR A 99 17.57 16.54 -5.20
CA THR A 99 16.35 17.07 -4.58
C THR A 99 15.39 15.95 -4.19
N ILE A 100 15.10 15.02 -5.11
CA ILE A 100 14.20 13.89 -4.82
C ILE A 100 14.81 12.92 -3.82
N SER A 101 16.13 12.71 -3.82
CA SER A 101 16.80 11.87 -2.83
C SER A 101 16.66 12.46 -1.42
N VAL A 102 16.81 13.77 -1.27
CA VAL A 102 16.62 14.42 0.03
C VAL A 102 15.14 14.37 0.45
N VAL A 103 14.24 14.78 -0.43
CA VAL A 103 12.81 14.97 -0.10
C VAL A 103 12.04 13.66 0.03
N PHE A 104 12.33 12.67 -0.81
CA PHE A 104 11.58 11.41 -0.88
C PHE A 104 12.34 10.18 -0.39
N TYR A 105 13.64 10.30 -0.06
CA TYR A 105 14.39 9.21 0.56
C TYR A 105 14.88 9.57 1.97
N ILE A 106 15.72 10.58 2.13
CA ILE A 106 16.30 10.90 3.44
C ILE A 106 15.26 11.43 4.43
N PHE A 107 14.41 12.37 4.02
CA PHE A 107 13.40 12.98 4.88
C PHE A 107 12.31 11.98 5.35
N PRO A 108 11.71 11.16 4.47
CA PRO A 108 10.70 10.18 4.89
C PRO A 108 11.28 9.06 5.77
N LEU A 109 12.53 8.67 5.53
CA LEU A 109 13.24 7.69 6.36
C LEU A 109 13.55 8.22 7.75
N SER A 110 13.98 9.47 7.85
CA SER A 110 14.26 10.10 9.15
C SER A 110 12.99 10.28 9.98
N ILE A 111 11.85 10.65 9.38
CA ILE A 111 10.55 10.65 10.07
C ILE A 111 10.18 9.23 10.55
N SER A 112 10.32 8.23 9.68
CA SER A 112 9.97 6.84 10.01
C SER A 112 10.85 6.32 11.15
N ALA A 113 12.16 6.55 11.08
CA ALA A 113 13.11 6.19 12.14
C ALA A 113 12.75 6.87 13.46
N PHE A 114 12.48 8.18 13.45
CA PHE A 114 12.06 8.92 14.63
C PHE A 114 10.77 8.35 15.24
N ALA A 115 9.76 8.07 14.41
CA ALA A 115 8.51 7.46 14.85
C ALA A 115 8.75 6.10 15.51
N TYR A 116 9.59 5.23 14.92
CA TYR A 116 9.89 3.91 15.48
C TYR A 116 10.73 3.97 16.75
N ILE A 117 11.69 4.88 16.86
CA ILE A 117 12.44 5.12 18.10
C ILE A 117 11.49 5.55 19.22
N LYS A 118 10.56 6.46 18.91
CA LYS A 118 9.54 6.90 19.87
C LYS A 118 8.60 5.76 20.27
N ILE A 119 8.17 4.93 19.31
CA ILE A 119 7.39 3.71 19.59
C ILE A 119 8.18 2.81 20.55
N ALA A 120 9.45 2.50 20.26
CA ALA A 120 10.27 1.64 21.11
C ALA A 120 10.37 2.18 22.55
N ARG A 121 10.67 3.47 22.73
CA ARG A 121 10.77 4.12 24.05
C ARG A 121 9.46 4.08 24.84
N CYS A 122 8.36 4.41 24.17
CA CYS A 122 7.01 4.38 24.71
C CYS A 122 6.58 2.98 25.14
N LEU A 123 7.03 1.95 24.42
CA LEU A 123 6.79 0.55 24.78
C LEU A 123 7.60 0.12 26.00
N TRP A 124 8.87 0.50 26.09
CA TRP A 124 9.71 0.20 27.26
C TRP A 124 9.12 0.77 28.55
N SER A 125 8.72 2.05 28.53
CA SER A 125 8.07 2.69 29.67
C SER A 125 6.70 2.08 30.01
N SER A 126 5.94 1.65 29.00
CA SER A 126 4.63 1.01 29.22
C SER A 126 4.73 -0.43 29.73
N SER A 127 5.77 -1.20 29.35
CA SER A 127 5.98 -2.56 29.85
C SER A 127 6.31 -2.58 31.33
N GLU A 128 7.03 -1.57 31.80
CA GLU A 128 7.36 -1.40 33.22
C GLU A 128 6.08 -1.16 34.05
N MET A 129 5.15 -0.32 33.56
CA MET A 129 3.84 -0.13 34.21
C MET A 129 2.88 -1.33 34.09
N VAL A 130 2.92 -2.10 33.00
CA VAL A 130 2.05 -3.28 32.81
C VAL A 130 2.47 -4.46 33.70
N ASN A 131 3.78 -4.58 34.00
CA ASN A 131 4.25 -5.56 34.98
C ASN A 131 3.85 -5.21 36.42
N LEU A 132 3.52 -3.94 36.69
CA LEU A 132 3.18 -3.44 38.03
C LEU A 132 1.68 -3.25 38.28
N ASN A 133 0.79 -3.21 37.27
CA ASN A 133 -0.64 -2.94 37.48
C ASN A 133 -1.64 -3.54 36.46
N MET A 134 -2.86 -3.80 36.97
CA MET A 134 -4.05 -4.39 36.34
C MET A 134 -4.59 -3.61 35.12
N ARG A 135 -4.01 -3.75 33.93
CA ARG A 135 -4.73 -3.44 32.68
C ARG A 135 -5.49 -4.68 32.20
N GLY A 136 -6.80 -4.56 31.96
CA GLY A 136 -7.63 -5.68 31.51
C GLY A 136 -7.07 -6.38 30.26
N ASN A 137 -7.23 -7.72 30.19
CA ASN A 137 -6.68 -8.59 29.14
C ASN A 137 -6.96 -8.10 27.71
N SER A 138 -8.10 -7.42 27.48
CA SER A 138 -8.50 -6.89 26.17
C SER A 138 -7.63 -5.72 25.70
N ALA A 139 -7.23 -4.81 26.59
CA ALA A 139 -6.38 -3.67 26.25
C ALA A 139 -4.94 -4.12 25.94
N ILE A 140 -4.42 -5.08 26.72
CA ILE A 140 -3.09 -5.68 26.50
C ILE A 140 -3.07 -6.41 25.14
N THR A 141 -4.12 -7.16 24.82
CA THR A 141 -4.22 -7.87 23.53
C THR A 141 -4.25 -6.91 22.34
N GLN A 142 -5.00 -5.80 22.45
CA GLN A 142 -5.01 -4.76 21.40
C GLN A 142 -3.65 -4.09 21.21
N LEU A 143 -2.92 -3.82 22.31
CA LEU A 143 -1.58 -3.24 22.24
C LEU A 143 -0.60 -4.19 21.53
N ARG A 144 -0.58 -5.48 21.91
CA ARG A 144 0.26 -6.51 21.26
C ARG A 144 -0.03 -6.62 19.76
N ALA A 145 -1.30 -6.53 19.36
CA ALA A 145 -1.67 -6.53 17.94
C ALA A 145 -1.11 -5.31 17.19
N ARG A 146 -1.20 -4.10 17.77
CA ARG A 146 -0.63 -2.87 17.18
C ARG A 146 0.90 -2.95 17.08
N GLN A 147 1.57 -3.53 18.07
CA GLN A 147 3.02 -3.75 18.06
C GLN A 147 3.45 -4.67 16.93
N ARG A 148 2.74 -5.79 16.72
CA ARG A 148 3.06 -6.72 15.62
C ARG A 148 2.99 -6.01 14.27
N THR A 149 1.97 -5.17 14.06
CA THR A 149 1.87 -4.34 12.86
C THR A 149 3.01 -3.33 12.76
N ALA A 150 3.41 -2.66 13.86
CA ALA A 150 4.55 -1.73 13.83
C ALA A 150 5.88 -2.42 13.51
N LYS A 151 6.18 -3.58 14.13
CA LYS A 151 7.39 -4.38 13.86
C LYS A 151 7.47 -4.81 12.39
N MET A 152 6.35 -5.20 11.83
CA MET A 152 6.24 -5.52 10.43
C MET A 152 6.55 -4.31 9.52
N LEU A 153 6.04 -3.13 9.86
CA LEU A 153 6.31 -1.92 9.07
C LEU A 153 7.76 -1.46 9.16
N ILE A 154 8.47 -1.75 10.27
CA ILE A 154 9.93 -1.57 10.35
C ILE A 154 10.62 -2.41 9.28
N VAL A 155 10.24 -3.68 9.12
CA VAL A 155 10.80 -4.57 8.09
C VAL A 155 10.52 -4.03 6.69
N VAL A 156 9.31 -3.52 6.43
CA VAL A 156 8.97 -2.90 5.14
C VAL A 156 9.84 -1.67 4.86
N VAL A 157 10.07 -0.80 5.85
CA VAL A 157 10.94 0.38 5.69
C VAL A 157 12.39 -0.02 5.45
N ILE A 158 12.91 -1.04 6.15
CA ILE A 158 14.27 -1.55 5.91
C ILE A 158 14.39 -2.13 4.50
N ALA A 159 13.39 -2.90 4.06
CA ALA A 159 13.36 -3.44 2.70
C ALA A 159 13.38 -2.32 1.66
N PHE A 160 12.57 -1.27 1.86
CA PHE A 160 12.60 -0.07 1.03
C PHE A 160 14.01 0.55 0.97
N CYS A 161 14.64 0.80 2.12
CA CYS A 161 16.03 1.31 2.16
C CYS A 161 16.98 0.45 1.33
N LEU A 162 16.99 -0.87 1.54
CA LEU A 162 17.91 -1.78 0.87
C LEU A 162 17.67 -1.87 -0.65
N CYS A 163 16.42 -1.75 -1.09
CA CYS A 163 16.09 -1.78 -2.52
C CYS A 163 16.50 -0.50 -3.26
N TYR A 164 16.47 0.65 -2.60
CA TYR A 164 16.77 1.95 -3.24
C TYR A 164 18.18 2.48 -2.98
N LEU A 165 18.84 2.04 -1.89
CA LEU A 165 20.20 2.44 -1.56
C LEU A 165 21.18 2.27 -2.74
N PRO A 166 21.18 1.16 -3.51
CA PRO A 166 22.09 0.99 -4.62
C PRO A 166 21.94 2.08 -5.69
N VAL A 167 20.71 2.41 -6.10
CA VAL A 167 20.48 3.43 -7.14
C VAL A 167 20.90 4.81 -6.66
N TYR A 168 20.51 5.21 -5.44
CA TYR A 168 20.92 6.51 -4.91
C TYR A 168 22.44 6.59 -4.69
N SER A 169 23.08 5.51 -4.26
CA SER A 169 24.54 5.43 -4.12
C SER A 169 25.22 5.57 -5.48
N LEU A 170 24.74 4.88 -6.52
CA LEU A 170 25.30 4.99 -7.87
C LEU A 170 25.13 6.39 -8.47
N ASN A 171 24.00 7.05 -8.21
CA ASN A 171 23.79 8.42 -8.65
C ASN A 171 24.82 9.38 -8.00
N ILE A 172 25.10 9.19 -6.70
CA ILE A 172 26.14 9.94 -5.99
C ILE A 172 27.54 9.58 -6.52
N PHE A 173 27.84 8.30 -6.76
CA PHE A 173 29.13 7.85 -7.29
C PHE A 173 29.41 8.33 -8.71
N ARG A 174 28.37 8.45 -9.54
CA ARG A 174 28.47 9.08 -10.86
C ARG A 174 28.87 10.55 -10.72
N TYR A 175 28.34 11.25 -9.72
CA TYR A 175 28.65 12.65 -9.46
C TYR A 175 30.08 12.87 -8.94
N VAL A 176 30.53 12.11 -7.93
CA VAL A 176 31.89 12.27 -7.37
C VAL A 176 32.99 11.76 -8.32
N GLY A 177 32.64 11.38 -9.55
CA GLY A 177 33.58 10.88 -10.56
C GLY A 177 34.13 9.48 -10.27
N LEU A 178 33.65 8.80 -9.21
CA LEU A 178 34.11 7.47 -8.82
C LEU A 178 33.74 6.42 -9.87
N MET A 179 32.57 6.56 -10.51
CA MET A 179 32.17 5.69 -11.63
C MET A 179 33.12 5.80 -12.83
N ARG A 180 33.78 6.95 -13.03
CA ARG A 180 34.75 7.17 -14.11
C ARG A 180 36.09 6.49 -13.84
N GLN A 181 36.34 6.04 -12.60
CA GLN A 181 37.52 5.27 -12.23
C GLN A 181 37.36 3.76 -12.55
N ILE A 182 36.14 3.29 -12.74
CA ILE A 182 35.85 1.91 -13.14
C ILE A 182 36.11 1.81 -14.65
N LYS A 183 37.23 1.17 -15.02
CA LYS A 183 37.63 1.00 -16.43
C LYS A 183 36.90 -0.14 -17.16
N ASN A 184 36.18 -0.98 -16.43
CA ASN A 184 35.50 -2.14 -16.99
C ASN A 184 34.01 -1.81 -17.23
N ASP A 185 33.65 -1.62 -18.49
CA ASP A 185 32.29 -1.26 -18.91
C ASP A 185 31.26 -2.34 -18.54
N ASP A 186 31.64 -3.62 -18.56
CA ASP A 186 30.74 -4.73 -18.17
C ASP A 186 30.37 -4.63 -16.68
N VAL A 187 31.33 -4.30 -15.83
CA VAL A 187 31.10 -4.12 -14.39
C VAL A 187 30.15 -2.94 -14.15
N LEU A 188 30.32 -1.84 -14.89
CA LEU A 188 29.46 -0.68 -14.79
C LEU A 188 28.01 -0.99 -15.20
N VAL A 189 27.84 -1.77 -16.27
CA VAL A 189 26.54 -2.24 -16.76
C VAL A 189 25.88 -3.17 -15.75
N VAL A 190 26.58 -4.20 -15.26
CA VAL A 190 26.04 -5.15 -14.27
C VAL A 190 25.62 -4.42 -12.99
N LEU A 191 26.44 -3.49 -12.50
CA LEU A 191 26.15 -2.72 -11.29
C LEU A 191 24.91 -1.85 -11.46
N THR A 192 24.80 -1.14 -12.59
CA THR A 192 23.66 -0.29 -12.90
C THR A 192 22.38 -1.10 -13.08
N LEU A 193 22.44 -2.22 -13.81
CA LEU A 193 21.29 -3.11 -14.01
C LEU A 193 20.81 -3.72 -12.69
N THR A 194 21.73 -4.21 -11.87
CA THR A 194 21.42 -4.80 -10.57
C THR A 194 20.71 -3.79 -9.67
N ALA A 195 21.19 -2.55 -9.61
CA ALA A 195 20.57 -1.50 -8.82
C ALA A 195 19.12 -1.19 -9.28
N HIS A 196 18.89 -1.10 -10.59
CA HIS A 196 17.55 -0.90 -11.14
C HIS A 196 16.63 -2.09 -10.86
N TRP A 197 17.13 -3.32 -10.96
CA TRP A 197 16.37 -4.52 -10.64
C TRP A 197 15.95 -4.56 -9.17
N LEU A 198 16.82 -4.14 -8.25
CA LEU A 198 16.49 -4.01 -6.84
C LEU A 198 15.36 -2.98 -6.61
N CYS A 199 15.36 -1.86 -7.34
CA CYS A 199 14.26 -0.89 -7.28
C CYS A 199 12.92 -1.50 -7.73
N TYR A 200 12.91 -2.32 -8.77
CA TYR A 200 11.69 -3.02 -9.20
C TYR A 200 11.24 -4.08 -8.18
N PHE A 201 12.20 -4.75 -7.53
CA PHE A 201 11.93 -5.75 -6.51
C PHE A 201 11.18 -5.19 -5.28
N ASN A 202 11.32 -3.88 -5.00
CA ASN A 202 10.57 -3.21 -3.93
C ASN A 202 9.04 -3.42 -4.02
N SER A 203 8.48 -3.53 -5.21
CA SER A 203 7.04 -3.79 -5.36
C SER A 203 6.67 -5.23 -5.03
N ALA A 204 7.53 -6.19 -5.39
CA ALA A 204 7.30 -7.62 -5.21
C ALA A 204 7.51 -8.06 -3.75
N ILE A 205 8.41 -7.41 -3.02
CA ILE A 205 8.72 -7.81 -1.63
C ILE A 205 7.57 -7.50 -0.67
N ASN A 206 6.73 -6.51 -0.99
CA ASN A 206 5.61 -6.09 -0.15
C ASN A 206 4.68 -7.27 0.20
N PRO A 207 3.97 -7.93 -0.74
CA PRO A 207 3.13 -9.10 -0.44
C PRO A 207 3.83 -10.20 0.36
N VAL A 208 5.12 -10.45 0.10
CA VAL A 208 5.92 -11.44 0.81
C VAL A 208 6.02 -11.06 2.29
N ILE A 209 6.40 -9.81 2.60
CA ILE A 209 6.47 -9.30 3.97
C ILE A 209 5.09 -9.36 4.65
N TYR A 210 4.02 -8.96 3.95
CA TYR A 210 2.66 -9.03 4.48
C TYR A 210 2.22 -10.47 4.79
N ASN A 211 2.53 -11.43 3.94
CA ASN A 211 2.17 -12.83 4.14
C ASN A 211 2.88 -13.47 5.34
N PHE A 212 4.18 -13.18 5.53
CA PHE A 212 4.94 -13.74 6.64
C PHE A 212 4.61 -13.09 7.98
N MET A 213 4.41 -11.76 8.03
CA MET A 213 4.34 -11.03 9.29
C MET A 213 2.92 -10.62 9.72
N SER A 214 1.97 -10.48 8.79
CA SER A 214 0.57 -10.13 9.08
C SER A 214 -0.35 -11.34 9.08
N GLY A 215 -0.70 -11.83 10.27
CA GLY A 215 -1.63 -12.96 10.41
C GLY A 215 -3.02 -12.69 9.81
N LYS A 216 -3.48 -11.43 9.83
CA LYS A 216 -4.75 -11.02 9.20
C LYS A 216 -4.67 -11.11 7.67
N PHE A 217 -3.57 -10.63 7.09
CA PHE A 217 -3.35 -10.71 5.65
C PHE A 217 -3.26 -12.16 5.19
N ARG A 218 -2.48 -12.99 5.89
CA ARG A 218 -2.35 -14.42 5.59
C ARG A 218 -3.70 -15.15 5.63
N SER A 219 -4.56 -14.85 6.61
CA SER A 219 -5.89 -15.46 6.70
C SER A 219 -6.79 -15.06 5.52
N GLN A 220 -6.75 -13.78 5.11
CA GLN A 220 -7.51 -13.30 3.95
C GLN A 220 -6.96 -13.85 2.63
N PHE A 221 -5.63 -13.90 2.49
CA PHE A 221 -4.96 -14.49 1.33
C PHE A 221 -5.31 -15.97 1.17
N LYS A 222 -5.25 -16.75 2.28
CA LYS A 222 -5.67 -18.16 2.29
C LYS A 222 -7.14 -18.31 1.91
N ALA A 223 -8.03 -17.44 2.41
CA ALA A 223 -9.45 -17.46 2.07
C ALA A 223 -9.74 -17.09 0.61
N ALA A 224 -9.00 -16.14 0.05
CA ALA A 224 -9.09 -15.78 -1.37
C ALA A 224 -8.60 -16.92 -2.27
N CYS A 225 -7.47 -17.55 -1.93
CA CYS A 225 -6.95 -18.69 -2.67
C CYS A 225 -7.84 -19.94 -2.52
N SER A 226 -8.33 -20.25 -1.32
CA SER A 226 -9.22 -21.41 -1.12
C SER A 226 -10.62 -21.20 -1.71
N GLY A 227 -11.08 -19.96 -1.86
CA GLY A 227 -12.30 -19.61 -2.59
C GLY A 227 -12.20 -19.85 -4.10
N CYS A 228 -10.98 -19.84 -4.67
CA CYS A 228 -10.74 -20.20 -6.08
C CYS A 228 -10.71 -21.72 -6.31
N PHE A 229 -10.43 -22.53 -5.28
CA PHE A 229 -10.36 -24.00 -5.38
C PHE A 229 -11.57 -24.73 -4.79
N ARG A 230 -12.47 -24.03 -4.10
CA ARG A 230 -13.65 -24.62 -3.49
C ARG A 230 -14.86 -24.35 -4.38
N ASN A 231 -15.26 -25.38 -5.12
CA ASN A 231 -16.53 -25.42 -5.85
C ASN A 231 -17.63 -24.91 -4.92
N ARG A 232 -18.40 -23.91 -5.36
CA ARG A 232 -19.44 -23.27 -4.54
C ARG A 232 -20.50 -24.30 -4.18
N GLN A 233 -20.37 -24.97 -3.05
CA GLN A 233 -21.52 -25.57 -2.39
C GLN A 233 -22.24 -24.48 -1.58
N PRO A 234 -23.58 -24.39 -1.69
CA PRO A 234 -24.36 -23.42 -0.96
C PRO A 234 -24.16 -23.66 0.53
N VAL A 235 -23.60 -22.68 1.23
CA VAL A 235 -23.52 -22.70 2.68
C VAL A 235 -24.95 -22.55 3.19
N ASN A 236 -25.52 -23.64 3.73
CA ASN A 236 -26.69 -23.56 4.58
C ASN A 236 -26.39 -22.58 5.71
N ARG A 237 -27.15 -21.50 5.74
CA ARG A 237 -27.06 -20.42 6.71
C ARG A 237 -27.63 -20.96 8.02
N GLU A 238 -26.78 -21.48 8.90
CA GLU A 238 -27.15 -21.68 10.29
C GLU A 238 -27.55 -20.33 10.90
N GLU A 239 -28.75 -20.30 11.48
CA GLU A 239 -29.32 -19.16 12.18
C GLU A 239 -28.43 -18.78 13.35
N ILE A 240 -27.82 -17.59 13.27
CA ILE A 240 -27.26 -16.95 14.47
C ILE A 240 -28.44 -16.24 15.15
N GLN A 241 -29.02 -16.94 16.12
CA GLN A 241 -29.98 -16.40 17.07
C GLN A 241 -29.34 -15.19 17.79
N CYS A 242 -29.94 -14.02 17.59
CA CYS A 242 -29.55 -12.78 18.27
C CYS A 242 -30.40 -12.63 19.53
N ASP A 243 -29.99 -13.25 20.62
CA ASP A 243 -30.48 -12.89 21.95
C ASP A 243 -29.39 -12.17 22.75
N ASP A 244 -29.81 -11.09 23.39
CA ASP A 244 -29.13 -10.26 24.38
C ASP A 244 -27.84 -9.52 23.99
N PHE A 245 -28.01 -8.30 23.46
CA PHE A 245 -27.29 -7.13 24.00
C PHE A 245 -27.93 -5.80 23.54
N LEU A 246 -29.16 -5.54 23.98
CA LEU A 246 -29.80 -4.22 23.86
C LEU A 246 -29.45 -3.32 25.05
N VAL A 247 -28.17 -3.10 25.34
CA VAL A 247 -27.76 -1.94 26.15
C VAL A 247 -26.43 -1.42 25.62
N HIS A 248 -26.39 -0.12 25.33
CA HIS A 248 -25.16 0.67 25.17
C HIS A 248 -24.52 0.80 23.76
N LYS A 249 -25.17 1.55 22.86
CA LYS A 249 -24.67 2.82 22.27
C LYS A 249 -25.45 3.24 21.02
N ARG A 250 -26.24 4.31 21.16
CA ARG A 250 -26.73 5.18 20.08
C ARG A 250 -25.52 5.82 19.37
N SER A 251 -25.12 5.35 18.18
CA SER A 251 -24.35 6.18 17.22
C SER A 251 -24.21 5.63 15.78
N THR A 252 -24.97 4.60 15.35
CA THR A 252 -24.76 4.02 14.01
C THR A 252 -26.06 3.91 13.19
N TYR A 253 -26.86 4.98 13.16
CA TYR A 253 -28.16 4.96 12.47
C TYR A 253 -28.10 5.18 10.94
N LYS A 254 -26.92 5.37 10.32
CA LYS A 254 -26.84 5.61 8.86
C LYS A 254 -26.50 4.40 8.00
N SER A 255 -26.07 3.27 8.57
CA SER A 255 -25.63 2.11 7.77
C SER A 255 -26.64 0.96 7.67
N CYS A 256 -27.77 1.03 8.40
CA CYS A 256 -28.80 -0.02 8.39
C CYS A 256 -29.89 0.23 7.32
N LYS A 257 -30.14 1.49 6.94
CA LYS A 257 -31.23 1.84 6.00
C LYS A 257 -30.96 1.40 4.56
N LEU A 258 -29.69 1.25 4.16
CA LEU A 258 -29.33 0.79 2.80
C LEU A 258 -29.48 -0.73 2.62
N ARG A 259 -29.53 -1.50 3.72
CA ARG A 259 -29.66 -2.96 3.67
C ARG A 259 -31.12 -3.43 3.58
N LEU A 260 -32.08 -2.55 3.89
CA LEU A 260 -33.51 -2.84 3.80
C LEU A 260 -34.07 -2.64 2.38
N LEU A 261 -33.54 -1.68 1.60
CA LEU A 261 -34.04 -1.42 0.24
C LEU A 261 -33.64 -2.49 -0.78
N CYS A 262 -32.55 -3.22 -0.53
CA CYS A 262 -32.17 -4.38 -1.35
C CYS A 262 -33.04 -5.62 -1.04
N ARG A 263 -33.76 -5.63 0.09
CA ARG A 263 -34.65 -6.75 0.49
C ARG A 263 -36.04 -6.64 -0.15
N SER A 264 -36.55 -5.43 -0.44
CA SER A 264 -37.85 -5.29 -1.12
C SER A 264 -37.76 -5.46 -2.64
N SER A 265 -36.61 -5.16 -3.26
CA SER A 265 -36.44 -5.32 -4.71
C SER A 265 -36.32 -6.80 -5.14
N ASN A 266 -35.74 -7.66 -4.29
CA ASN A 266 -35.61 -9.09 -4.58
C ASN A 266 -36.85 -9.93 -4.21
N GLN A 267 -37.80 -9.40 -3.44
CA GLN A 267 -39.09 -10.07 -3.17
C GLN A 267 -40.14 -9.82 -4.27
N ALA A 268 -39.97 -8.78 -5.09
CA ALA A 268 -40.88 -8.51 -6.21
C ALA A 268 -40.60 -9.39 -7.46
N ILE A 269 -39.39 -9.94 -7.60
CA ILE A 269 -38.98 -10.66 -8.82
C ILE A 269 -39.28 -12.17 -8.75
N ASN A 270 -39.42 -12.76 -7.54
CA ASN A 270 -39.63 -14.21 -7.36
C ASN A 270 -41.07 -14.61 -6.97
N GLY A 271 -42.06 -13.71 -7.11
CA GLY A 271 -43.43 -13.91 -6.60
C GLY A 271 -44.51 -14.28 -7.63
N GLN A 272 -44.20 -14.48 -8.91
CA GLN A 272 -45.21 -14.79 -9.94
C GLN A 272 -44.86 -16.04 -10.77
N THR A 273 -45.02 -17.20 -10.15
CA THR A 273 -45.42 -18.50 -10.77
C THR A 273 -45.92 -19.34 -9.58
N GLY A 274 -47.21 -19.35 -9.22
CA GLY A 274 -48.27 -20.16 -9.86
C GLY A 274 -47.94 -21.66 -9.70
N HIS A 275 -48.64 -22.51 -8.94
CA HIS A 275 -50.08 -22.63 -8.71
C HIS A 275 -50.35 -23.50 -7.46
N THR A 276 -51.30 -23.07 -6.63
CA THR A 276 -52.12 -23.92 -5.74
C THR A 276 -53.54 -23.95 -6.30
N ASN A 277 -54.16 -25.12 -6.41
CA ASN A 277 -55.42 -25.45 -5.71
C ASN A 277 -56.02 -26.79 -6.14
N MET A 278 -56.39 -27.58 -5.14
CA MET A 278 -57.24 -28.76 -5.23
C MET A 278 -58.72 -28.35 -5.19
N ASN A 279 -59.47 -28.90 -6.16
CA ASN A 279 -60.83 -29.47 -6.11
C ASN A 279 -61.96 -28.77 -5.31
N HIS A 280 -63.05 -28.42 -5.99
CA HIS A 280 -64.32 -29.16 -5.87
C HIS A 280 -65.33 -28.87 -7.01
N THR A 281 -65.91 -29.97 -7.45
CA THR A 281 -67.04 -30.39 -8.28
C THR A 281 -68.23 -29.46 -8.65
N THR A 282 -68.80 -29.76 -9.84
CA THR A 282 -70.22 -29.87 -10.28
C THR A 282 -71.00 -28.72 -10.96
N LEU A 283 -71.29 -28.99 -12.26
CA LEU A 283 -72.59 -29.05 -12.98
C LEU A 283 -73.37 -27.78 -13.47
N THR A 284 -73.68 -27.85 -14.79
CA THR A 284 -74.90 -27.42 -15.54
C THR A 284 -75.31 -25.94 -15.65
N ALA A 285 -75.41 -25.41 -16.88
CA ALA A 285 -76.66 -25.37 -17.69
C ALA A 285 -76.62 -24.27 -18.78
N VAL A 286 -77.16 -24.62 -19.96
CA VAL A 286 -77.50 -23.81 -21.16
C VAL A 286 -76.35 -23.48 -22.12
#